data_AF-F8KSI0-F1
#
_entry.id   AF-F8KSI0-F1
#
_cell.length_a   1.000
_cell.length_b   1.000
_cell.length_c   1.000
_cell.angle_alpha   90.00
_cell.angle_beta   90.00
_cell.angle_gamma   90.00
#
_symmetry.space_group_name_H-M   'P 1'
#
loop_
_entity.id
_entity.type
_entity.pdbx_description
1 polymer ?
#
loop_
_entity_poly.entity_id
_entity_poly.type
_entity_poly.pdbx_seq_one_letter_code
_entity_poly.pdbx_strand_id
1 'polypeptide(L)'
;MIKIPATNEGIKVMECLAEGEDMPLNATLVFSPKQARSCALALIRAPMAVVSIFVSRVDARANDLLKYHNLSLGTQQHLQNKIGIGNALACYEQVREVSNTIYPLFASTGVKDPSLPKDYYLQALKLEHSISTAPLEALHAYYNEPTPPNTLSKNLSATAKDLLDSRLYSELLEKGLIAFKNAFSQILHRLR
;
A
#
# COMPACT_ATOMS: atom_id res chain seq x y z
N MET A 1 -7.05 16.15 5.51
CA MET A 1 -6.23 15.83 4.34
C MET A 1 -7.12 15.57 3.14
N ILE A 2 -6.81 16.09 1.97
CA ILE A 2 -7.48 15.71 0.71
C ILE A 2 -6.82 14.47 0.14
N LYS A 3 -7.64 13.49 -0.21
CA LYS A 3 -7.18 12.17 -0.68
C LYS A 3 -7.31 12.07 -2.18
N ILE A 4 -6.19 11.87 -2.88
CA ILE A 4 -6.11 11.93 -4.34
C ILE A 4 -5.54 10.58 -4.85
N PRO A 5 -6.25 9.86 -5.72
CA PRO A 5 -5.72 8.63 -6.31
C PRO A 5 -4.43 8.86 -7.11
N ALA A 6 -3.48 7.94 -7.01
CA ALA A 6 -2.19 7.96 -7.71
C ALA A 6 -2.31 7.55 -9.19
N THR A 7 -3.23 8.20 -9.92
CA THR A 7 -3.30 8.16 -11.40
C THR A 7 -2.38 9.21 -11.99
N ASN A 8 -2.17 9.18 -13.31
CA ASN A 8 -1.37 10.21 -13.99
C ASN A 8 -1.99 11.60 -13.83
N GLU A 9 -3.31 11.70 -13.90
CA GLU A 9 -4.06 12.94 -13.67
C GLU A 9 -4.03 13.34 -12.20
N GLY A 10 -4.14 12.38 -11.28
CA GLY A 10 -4.06 12.63 -9.86
C GLY A 10 -2.71 13.18 -9.43
N ILE A 11 -1.61 12.74 -10.05
CA ILE A 11 -0.27 13.29 -9.82
C ILE A 11 -0.22 14.78 -10.21
N LYS A 12 -0.77 15.17 -11.37
CA LYS A 12 -0.84 16.57 -11.80
C LYS A 12 -1.65 17.43 -10.83
N VAL A 13 -2.75 16.87 -10.29
CA VAL A 13 -3.57 17.54 -9.27
C VAL A 13 -2.78 17.69 -7.97
N MET A 14 -2.02 16.67 -7.55
CA MET A 14 -1.15 16.75 -6.37
C MET A 14 -0.10 17.86 -6.53
N GLU A 15 0.57 17.95 -7.67
CA GLU A 15 1.57 19.00 -7.95
C GLU A 15 0.96 20.40 -7.83
N CYS A 16 -0.19 20.61 -8.46
CA CYS A 16 -0.89 21.91 -8.44
C CYS A 16 -1.31 22.30 -7.01
N LEU A 17 -1.91 21.38 -6.25
CA LEU A 17 -2.36 21.66 -4.90
C LEU A 17 -1.19 21.85 -3.92
N ALA A 18 -0.09 21.12 -4.11
CA ALA A 18 1.11 21.25 -3.29
C ALA A 18 1.81 22.61 -3.46
N GLU A 19 1.60 23.31 -4.58
CA GLU A 19 2.13 24.65 -4.83
C GLU A 19 1.22 25.77 -4.31
N GLY A 20 -0.09 25.59 -4.43
CA GLY A 20 -1.05 26.68 -4.30
C GLY A 20 -1.78 26.76 -2.96
N GLU A 21 -1.82 25.67 -2.18
CA GLU A 21 -2.70 25.58 -1.01
C GLU A 21 -1.97 25.10 0.25
N ASP A 22 -2.26 25.73 1.39
CA ASP A 22 -1.79 25.29 2.71
C ASP A 22 -2.68 24.15 3.24
N MET A 23 -2.76 23.06 2.48
CA MET A 23 -3.64 21.93 2.81
C MET A 23 -2.88 20.60 2.90
N PRO A 24 -3.11 19.81 3.96
CA PRO A 24 -2.56 18.48 4.05
C PRO A 24 -3.05 17.54 2.92
N LEU A 25 -2.15 16.83 2.25
CA LEU A 25 -2.46 15.97 1.10
C LEU A 25 -2.17 14.49 1.37
N ASN A 26 -2.97 13.60 0.75
CA ASN A 26 -2.81 12.16 0.86
C ASN A 26 -2.90 11.51 -0.54
N ALA A 27 -1.76 11.04 -1.06
CA ALA A 27 -1.75 10.20 -2.25
C ALA A 27 -2.29 8.80 -1.90
N THR A 28 -3.34 8.33 -2.56
CA THR A 28 -3.98 7.03 -2.29
C THR A 28 -3.94 6.11 -3.49
N LEU A 29 -4.26 4.83 -3.28
CA LEU A 29 -4.22 3.80 -4.35
C LEU A 29 -2.81 3.69 -4.96
N VAL A 30 -1.78 3.80 -4.12
CA VAL A 30 -0.38 3.58 -4.51
C VAL A 30 -0.09 2.09 -4.39
N PHE A 31 0.24 1.46 -5.51
CA PHE A 31 0.51 0.01 -5.57
C PHE A 31 1.93 -0.32 -5.99
N SER A 32 2.64 0.59 -6.67
CA SER A 32 3.98 0.35 -7.20
C SER A 32 5.03 1.33 -6.65
N PRO A 33 6.32 0.94 -6.61
CA PRO A 33 7.39 1.83 -6.20
C PRO A 33 7.52 3.06 -7.10
N LYS A 34 7.24 2.91 -8.41
CA LYS A 34 7.23 4.03 -9.37
C LYS A 34 6.17 5.05 -9.01
N GLN A 35 4.93 4.61 -8.75
CA GLN A 35 3.87 5.52 -8.29
C GLN A 35 4.24 6.18 -6.96
N ALA A 36 4.81 5.42 -6.01
CA ALA A 36 5.20 5.94 -4.71
C ALA A 36 6.20 7.09 -4.84
N ARG A 37 7.25 6.92 -5.68
CA ARG A 37 8.22 7.97 -5.99
C ARG A 37 7.55 9.18 -6.65
N SER A 38 6.73 8.96 -7.68
CA SER A 38 6.06 10.06 -8.40
C SER A 38 5.13 10.87 -7.49
N CYS A 39 4.37 10.20 -6.61
CA CYS A 39 3.55 10.89 -5.62
C CYS A 39 4.38 11.68 -4.60
N ALA A 40 5.51 11.12 -4.13
CA ALA A 40 6.38 11.84 -3.22
C ALA A 40 6.99 13.10 -3.86
N LEU A 41 7.42 13.01 -5.13
CA LEU A 41 7.93 14.17 -5.88
C LEU A 41 6.86 15.24 -6.08
N ALA A 42 5.64 14.83 -6.45
CA ALA A 42 4.51 15.73 -6.65
C ALA A 42 4.10 16.47 -5.36
N LEU A 43 4.32 15.85 -4.20
CA LEU A 43 3.92 16.38 -2.90
C LEU A 43 5.05 17.08 -2.13
N ILE A 44 6.23 17.26 -2.72
CA ILE A 44 7.43 17.76 -2.01
C ILE A 44 7.24 19.17 -1.42
N ARG A 45 6.39 19.98 -2.04
CA ARG A 45 6.05 21.34 -1.58
C ARG A 45 4.85 21.40 -0.64
N ALA A 46 4.12 20.30 -0.47
CA ALA A 46 2.95 20.29 0.39
C ALA A 46 3.39 20.47 1.86
N PRO A 47 2.66 21.27 2.66
CA PRO A 47 3.01 21.52 4.06
C PRO A 47 2.99 20.24 4.91
N MET A 48 2.05 19.33 4.60
CA MET A 48 1.96 18.00 5.19
C MET A 48 1.47 17.01 4.13
N ALA A 49 2.18 15.90 3.96
CA ALA A 49 1.82 14.90 2.97
C ALA A 49 2.07 13.47 3.44
N VAL A 50 1.20 12.57 2.96
CA VAL A 50 1.38 11.13 3.12
C VAL A 50 1.20 10.39 1.79
N VAL A 51 1.91 9.28 1.62
CA VAL A 51 1.81 8.39 0.46
C VAL A 51 1.23 7.05 0.91
N SER A 52 -0.05 6.82 0.67
CA SER A 52 -0.81 5.64 1.11
C SER A 52 -0.58 4.43 0.19
N ILE A 53 0.36 3.57 0.59
CA ILE A 53 0.78 2.33 -0.06
C ILE A 53 -0.16 1.18 0.34
N PHE A 54 -0.80 0.54 -0.63
CA PHE A 54 -1.76 -0.54 -0.38
C PHE A 54 -1.06 -1.90 -0.29
N VAL A 55 -1.18 -2.58 0.86
CA VAL A 55 -0.43 -3.80 1.16
C VAL A 55 -1.21 -5.07 0.80
N SER A 56 -2.31 -5.36 1.51
CA SER A 56 -2.99 -6.66 1.42
C SER A 56 -3.57 -6.96 0.03
N ARG A 57 -3.88 -5.93 -0.76
CA ARG A 57 -4.39 -6.09 -2.13
C ARG A 57 -3.32 -6.61 -3.09
N VAL A 58 -2.10 -6.10 -2.94
CA VAL A 58 -0.94 -6.59 -3.71
C VAL A 58 -0.65 -8.02 -3.31
N ASP A 59 -0.64 -8.28 -2.00
CA ASP A 59 -0.34 -9.61 -1.46
C ASP A 59 -1.34 -10.68 -1.92
N ALA A 60 -2.65 -10.38 -1.85
CA ALA A 60 -3.68 -11.28 -2.35
C ALA A 60 -3.51 -11.60 -3.83
N ARG A 61 -3.22 -10.58 -4.66
CA ARG A 61 -3.01 -10.78 -6.09
C ARG A 61 -1.73 -11.56 -6.38
N ALA A 62 -0.66 -11.31 -5.61
CA ALA A 62 0.60 -12.03 -5.71
C ALA A 62 0.45 -13.51 -5.34
N ASN A 63 -0.32 -13.82 -4.29
CA ASN A 63 -0.62 -15.20 -3.91
C ASN A 63 -1.34 -15.96 -5.04
N ASP A 64 -2.23 -15.29 -5.78
CA ASP A 64 -2.86 -15.90 -6.94
C ASP A 64 -1.84 -16.15 -8.06
N LEU A 65 -0.91 -15.21 -8.31
CA LEU A 65 0.17 -15.42 -9.29
C LEU A 65 1.07 -16.60 -8.92
N LEU A 66 1.44 -16.74 -7.64
CA LEU A 66 2.32 -17.82 -7.18
C LEU A 66 1.78 -19.21 -7.54
N LYS A 67 0.45 -19.41 -7.56
CA LYS A 67 -0.20 -20.67 -7.95
C LYS A 67 0.03 -21.05 -9.42
N TYR A 68 0.21 -20.05 -10.29
CA TYR A 68 0.37 -20.24 -11.73
C TYR A 68 1.83 -20.12 -12.20
N HIS A 69 2.74 -19.79 -11.28
CA HIS A 69 4.16 -19.74 -11.58
C HIS A 69 4.78 -21.14 -11.56
N ASN A 70 5.76 -21.37 -12.45
CA ASN A 70 6.59 -22.59 -12.48
C ASN A 70 7.61 -22.63 -11.32
N LEU A 71 7.15 -22.39 -10.09
CA LEU A 71 7.94 -22.44 -8.86
C LEU A 71 7.63 -23.73 -8.11
N SER A 72 8.61 -24.26 -7.36
CA SER A 72 8.37 -25.40 -6.49
C SER A 72 7.35 -25.06 -5.40
N LEU A 73 6.61 -26.07 -4.92
CA LEU A 73 5.61 -25.88 -3.87
C LEU A 73 6.20 -25.25 -2.60
N GLY A 74 7.42 -25.65 -2.22
CA GLY A 74 8.13 -25.07 -1.08
C GLY A 74 8.44 -23.58 -1.28
N THR A 75 8.81 -23.16 -2.49
CA THR A 75 9.01 -21.74 -2.80
C THR A 75 7.69 -20.97 -2.78
N GLN A 76 6.62 -21.53 -3.34
CA GLN A 76 5.30 -20.89 -3.30
C GLN A 76 4.83 -20.66 -1.86
N GLN A 77 4.92 -21.68 -1.01
CA GLN A 77 4.59 -21.60 0.42
C GLN A 77 5.49 -20.60 1.17
N HIS A 78 6.78 -20.57 0.83
CA HIS A 78 7.70 -19.63 1.45
C HIS A 78 7.35 -18.16 1.14
N LEU A 79 6.87 -17.87 -0.07
CA LEU A 79 6.54 -16.52 -0.54
C LEU A 79 5.09 -16.11 -0.26
N GLN A 80 4.22 -17.07 0.03
CA GLN A 80 2.81 -16.83 0.32
C GLN A 80 2.67 -15.78 1.44
N ASN A 81 1.81 -14.79 1.20
CA ASN A 81 1.51 -13.68 2.10
C ASN A 81 2.71 -12.75 2.44
N LYS A 82 3.80 -12.80 1.66
CA LYS A 82 5.00 -11.96 1.90
C LYS A 82 5.30 -11.00 0.76
N ILE A 83 4.82 -11.26 -0.45
CA ILE A 83 5.15 -10.44 -1.63
C ILE A 83 4.59 -9.02 -1.50
N GLY A 84 3.38 -8.86 -0.97
CA GLY A 84 2.82 -7.53 -0.72
C GLY A 84 3.62 -6.71 0.30
N ILE A 85 4.22 -7.37 1.30
CA ILE A 85 5.15 -6.74 2.24
C ILE A 85 6.41 -6.30 1.50
N GLY A 86 7.03 -7.18 0.71
CA GLY A 86 8.21 -6.83 -0.10
C GLY A 86 7.98 -5.63 -1.02
N ASN A 87 6.83 -5.58 -1.68
CA ASN A 87 6.44 -4.43 -2.49
C ASN A 87 6.27 -3.15 -1.65
N ALA A 88 5.63 -3.25 -0.48
CA ALA A 88 5.44 -2.12 0.41
C ALA A 88 6.77 -1.56 0.94
N LEU A 89 7.75 -2.42 1.23
CA LEU A 89 9.11 -2.03 1.58
C LEU A 89 9.79 -1.28 0.43
N ALA A 90 9.70 -1.79 -0.80
CA ALA A 90 10.23 -1.10 -1.97
C ALA A 90 9.56 0.27 -2.21
N CYS A 91 8.25 0.39 -1.96
CA CYS A 91 7.55 1.67 -2.05
C CYS A 91 7.98 2.63 -0.94
N TYR A 92 8.14 2.13 0.29
CA TYR A 92 8.62 2.89 1.44
C TYR A 92 9.98 3.53 1.13
N GLU A 93 10.94 2.75 0.63
CA GLU A 93 12.26 3.26 0.22
C GLU A 93 12.15 4.42 -0.77
N GLN A 94 11.30 4.27 -1.80
CA GLN A 94 11.11 5.30 -2.83
C GLN A 94 10.54 6.62 -2.30
N VAL A 95 9.69 6.59 -1.27
CA VAL A 95 9.17 7.81 -0.64
C VAL A 95 10.24 8.44 0.23
N ARG A 96 10.94 7.63 1.04
CA ARG A 96 11.98 8.09 1.98
C ARG A 96 13.19 8.69 1.27
N GLU A 97 13.53 8.19 0.09
CA GLU A 97 14.57 8.76 -0.77
C GLU A 97 14.25 10.17 -1.26
N VAL A 98 12.96 10.51 -1.41
CA VAL A 98 12.54 11.80 -1.94
C VAL A 98 12.45 12.86 -0.85
N SER A 99 11.87 12.52 0.30
CA SER A 99 11.73 13.48 1.41
C SER A 99 11.58 12.81 2.77
N ASN A 100 12.15 13.48 3.79
CA ASN A 100 11.95 13.16 5.21
C ASN A 100 10.75 13.88 5.84
N THR A 101 9.99 14.67 5.08
CA THR A 101 8.78 15.34 5.55
C THR A 101 7.49 14.67 5.05
N ILE A 102 7.62 13.78 4.06
CA ILE A 102 6.51 13.00 3.52
C ILE A 102 6.52 11.62 4.17
N TYR A 103 5.40 11.25 4.78
CA TYR A 103 5.29 9.98 5.47
C TYR A 103 4.75 8.88 4.53
N PRO A 104 5.47 7.77 4.34
CA PRO A 104 4.89 6.54 3.83
C PRO A 104 3.78 6.08 4.78
N LEU A 105 2.60 5.78 4.22
CA LEU A 105 1.45 5.31 4.97
C LEU A 105 1.04 3.93 4.46
N PHE A 106 1.08 2.90 5.29
CA PHE A 106 0.60 1.56 4.94
C PHE A 106 -0.92 1.48 5.09
N ALA A 107 -1.59 1.28 3.96
CA ALA A 107 -3.04 1.19 3.84
C ALA A 107 -3.48 -0.21 3.43
N SER A 108 -4.75 -0.54 3.67
CA SER A 108 -5.27 -1.89 3.45
C SER A 108 -4.40 -2.95 4.15
N THR A 109 -4.14 -2.74 5.44
CA THR A 109 -3.39 -3.65 6.34
C THR A 109 -4.29 -4.65 7.05
N GLY A 110 -5.57 -4.74 6.64
CA GLY A 110 -6.48 -5.77 7.09
C GLY A 110 -6.17 -7.11 6.43
N VAL A 111 -5.94 -8.13 7.25
CA VAL A 111 -5.66 -9.49 6.82
C VAL A 111 -6.84 -10.11 6.09
N LYS A 112 -6.56 -10.81 4.98
CA LYS A 112 -7.55 -11.49 4.14
C LYS A 112 -7.52 -13.01 4.29
N ASP A 113 -6.36 -13.56 4.63
CA ASP A 113 -6.16 -14.97 4.90
C ASP A 113 -6.46 -15.25 6.38
N PRO A 114 -7.49 -16.05 6.71
CA PRO A 114 -7.86 -16.31 8.11
C PRO A 114 -6.80 -17.12 8.88
N SER A 115 -5.83 -17.73 8.20
CA SER A 115 -4.72 -18.43 8.86
C SER A 115 -3.66 -17.50 9.45
N LEU A 116 -3.69 -16.21 9.10
CA LEU A 116 -2.74 -15.22 9.59
C LEU A 116 -3.29 -14.46 10.81
N PRO A 117 -2.42 -14.07 11.76
CA PRO A 117 -2.78 -13.16 12.83
C PRO A 117 -3.35 -11.85 12.32
N LYS A 118 -4.33 -11.27 13.02
CA LYS A 118 -5.01 -10.04 12.59
C LYS A 118 -4.08 -8.82 12.49
N ASP A 119 -2.99 -8.80 13.25
CA ASP A 119 -1.97 -7.75 13.27
C ASP A 119 -0.77 -8.03 12.34
N TYR A 120 -0.83 -9.09 11.52
CA TYR A 120 0.28 -9.57 10.68
C TYR A 120 1.00 -8.47 9.88
N TYR A 121 0.26 -7.62 9.15
CA TYR A 121 0.86 -6.55 8.36
C TYR A 121 1.39 -5.39 9.23
N LEU A 122 0.80 -5.16 10.42
CA LEU A 122 1.27 -4.13 11.35
C LEU A 122 2.63 -4.53 11.94
N GLN A 123 2.78 -5.81 12.32
CA GLN A 123 4.05 -6.33 12.81
C GLN A 123 5.13 -6.31 11.72
N ALA A 124 4.78 -6.67 10.49
CA ALA A 124 5.71 -6.72 9.37
C ALA A 124 6.22 -5.33 8.92
N LEU A 125 5.40 -4.29 9.07
CA LEU A 125 5.63 -2.96 8.51
C LEU A 125 5.79 -1.88 9.59
N LYS A 126 6.24 -2.27 10.77
CA LYS A 126 6.64 -1.35 11.85
C LYS A 126 7.98 -0.69 11.51
N LEU A 127 7.95 0.24 10.57
CA LEU A 127 9.13 0.95 10.09
C LEU A 127 9.21 2.36 10.70
N GLU A 128 10.43 2.86 10.84
CA GLU A 128 10.66 4.25 11.26
C GLU A 128 10.01 5.24 10.29
N HIS A 129 9.53 6.37 10.81
CA HIS A 129 8.96 7.45 10.01
C HIS A 129 7.85 6.97 9.05
N SER A 130 7.04 6.01 9.49
CA SER A 130 5.93 5.49 8.71
C SER A 130 4.64 5.53 9.53
N ILE A 131 3.51 5.57 8.83
CA ILE A 131 2.18 5.54 9.43
C ILE A 131 1.51 4.23 8.98
N SER A 132 0.75 3.59 9.87
CA SER A 132 -0.13 2.50 9.48
C SER A 132 -1.57 2.88 9.74
N THR A 133 -2.43 2.70 8.73
CA THR A 133 -3.88 2.74 8.89
C THR A 133 -4.39 1.31 8.92
N ALA A 134 -5.09 0.94 9.98
CA ALA A 134 -5.56 -0.43 10.20
C ALA A 134 -7.05 -0.47 10.58
N PRO A 135 -7.76 -1.55 10.22
CA PRO A 135 -9.07 -1.84 10.80
C PRO A 135 -9.01 -1.98 12.31
N LEU A 136 -10.12 -1.72 13.01
CA LEU A 136 -10.20 -1.81 14.47
C LEU A 136 -9.78 -3.19 15.00
N GLU A 137 -10.15 -4.28 14.33
CA GLU A 137 -9.73 -5.65 14.72
C GLU A 137 -8.22 -5.83 14.70
N ALA A 138 -7.52 -5.27 13.70
CA ALA A 138 -6.08 -5.36 13.59
C ALA A 138 -5.39 -4.51 14.67
N LEU A 139 -5.95 -3.33 14.99
CA LEU A 139 -5.47 -2.50 16.09
C LEU A 139 -5.68 -3.16 17.45
N HIS A 140 -6.83 -3.80 17.66
CA HIS A 140 -7.13 -4.55 18.87
C HIS A 140 -6.15 -5.70 19.07
N ALA A 141 -5.91 -6.51 18.03
CA ALA A 141 -4.91 -7.58 18.07
C ALA A 141 -3.51 -7.02 18.36
N TYR A 142 -3.10 -5.96 17.66
CA TYR A 142 -1.78 -5.36 17.86
C TYR A 142 -1.57 -4.79 19.28
N TYR A 143 -2.60 -4.24 19.91
CA TYR A 143 -2.48 -3.61 21.23
C TYR A 143 -2.63 -4.61 22.38
N ASN A 144 -3.58 -5.55 22.28
CA ASN A 144 -3.94 -6.45 23.38
C ASN A 144 -3.27 -7.82 23.28
N GLU A 145 -3.03 -8.33 22.07
CA GLU A 145 -2.54 -9.69 21.80
C GLU A 145 -1.47 -9.68 20.69
N PRO A 146 -0.37 -8.90 20.83
CA PRO A 146 0.58 -8.71 19.75
C PRO A 146 1.28 -10.01 19.37
N THR A 147 1.31 -10.33 18.09
CA THR A 147 2.09 -11.45 17.58
C THR A 147 3.55 -11.10 17.38
N PRO A 148 4.48 -12.09 17.43
CA PRO A 148 5.89 -11.81 17.20
C PRO A 148 6.11 -11.28 15.77
N PRO A 149 7.10 -10.40 15.57
CA PRO A 149 7.40 -9.86 14.24
C PRO A 149 7.75 -10.96 13.23
N ASN A 150 7.32 -10.75 11.99
CA ASN A 150 7.68 -11.65 10.90
C ASN A 150 9.19 -11.62 10.66
N THR A 151 9.80 -12.81 10.56
CA THR A 151 11.18 -12.92 10.04
C THR A 151 11.11 -12.78 8.52
N LEU A 152 11.35 -11.56 8.02
CA LEU A 152 11.37 -11.25 6.60
C LEU A 152 12.76 -11.49 6.02
N SER A 153 12.83 -12.10 4.84
CA SER A 153 14.08 -12.22 4.09
C SER A 153 14.58 -10.84 3.66
N LYS A 154 15.89 -10.60 3.77
CA LYS A 154 16.52 -9.34 3.32
C LYS A 154 16.28 -9.05 1.84
N ASN A 155 16.04 -10.08 1.03
CA ASN A 155 15.85 -9.95 -0.42
C ASN A 155 14.37 -9.84 -0.82
N LEU A 156 13.44 -9.75 0.13
CA LEU A 156 12.01 -9.79 -0.16
C LEU A 156 11.54 -8.66 -1.10
N SER A 157 12.10 -7.46 -0.95
CA SER A 157 11.82 -6.33 -1.86
C SER A 157 12.29 -6.62 -3.29
N ALA A 158 13.44 -7.29 -3.47
CA ALA A 158 13.94 -7.67 -4.79
C ALA A 158 13.05 -8.77 -5.40
N THR A 159 12.71 -9.80 -4.63
CA THR A 159 11.79 -10.85 -5.07
C THR A 159 10.42 -10.30 -5.49
N ALA A 160 9.88 -9.32 -4.76
CA ALA A 160 8.64 -8.66 -5.14
C ALA A 160 8.77 -7.88 -6.46
N LYS A 161 9.89 -7.19 -6.69
CA LYS A 161 10.15 -6.50 -7.96
C LYS A 161 10.23 -7.46 -9.15
N ASP A 162 10.82 -8.64 -8.96
CA ASP A 162 10.95 -9.63 -10.02
C ASP A 162 9.63 -10.33 -10.35
N LEU A 163 8.75 -10.50 -9.34
CA LEU A 163 7.48 -11.19 -9.51
C LEU A 163 6.34 -10.28 -9.98
N LEU A 164 6.36 -9.00 -9.60
CA LEU A 164 5.25 -8.07 -9.85
C LEU A 164 5.55 -7.14 -11.04
N ASP A 165 4.64 -7.09 -12.00
CA ASP A 165 4.78 -6.30 -13.21
C ASP A 165 3.86 -5.05 -13.24
N SER A 166 4.08 -4.19 -14.23
CA SER A 166 3.28 -2.97 -14.45
C SER A 166 1.80 -3.26 -14.73
N ARG A 167 1.50 -4.43 -15.31
CA ARG A 167 0.12 -4.84 -15.62
C ARG A 167 -0.65 -5.13 -14.34
N LEU A 168 -0.07 -5.85 -13.40
CA LEU A 168 -0.66 -6.10 -12.09
C LEU A 168 -0.96 -4.81 -11.34
N TYR A 169 -0.01 -3.86 -11.31
CA TYR A 169 -0.23 -2.58 -10.64
C TYR A 169 -1.35 -1.76 -11.28
N SER A 170 -1.42 -1.77 -12.61
CA SER A 170 -2.48 -1.08 -13.37
C SER A 170 -3.85 -1.71 -13.10
N GLU A 171 -3.93 -3.05 -13.07
CA GLU A 171 -5.13 -3.81 -12.74
C GLU A 171 -5.63 -3.47 -11.32
N LEU A 172 -4.72 -3.42 -10.34
CA LEU A 172 -5.06 -3.07 -8.96
C LEU A 172 -5.55 -1.62 -8.82
N LEU A 173 -4.93 -0.69 -9.55
CA LEU A 173 -5.36 0.70 -9.59
C LEU A 173 -6.77 0.84 -10.17
N GLU A 174 -7.02 0.24 -11.33
CA GLU A 174 -8.32 0.25 -11.98
C GLU A 174 -9.41 -0.34 -11.09
N LYS A 175 -9.19 -1.55 -10.56
CA LYS A 175 -10.10 -2.20 -9.62
C LYS A 175 -10.34 -1.36 -8.36
N GLY A 176 -9.29 -0.70 -7.86
CA GLY A 176 -9.38 0.20 -6.72
C GLY A 176 -10.26 1.42 -6.99
N LEU A 177 -10.13 2.05 -8.16
CA LEU A 177 -10.96 3.17 -8.59
C LEU A 177 -12.42 2.75 -8.78
N ILE A 178 -12.66 1.61 -9.42
CA ILE A 178 -14.02 1.05 -9.60
C ILE A 178 -14.66 0.78 -8.23
N ALA A 179 -13.93 0.17 -7.30
CA ALA A 179 -14.44 -0.08 -5.95
C ALA A 179 -14.83 1.22 -5.23
N PHE A 180 -14.05 2.29 -5.36
CA PHE A 180 -14.38 3.59 -4.79
C PHE A 180 -15.62 4.21 -5.45
N LYS A 181 -15.72 4.17 -6.79
CA LYS A 181 -16.91 4.64 -7.52
C LYS A 181 -18.16 3.89 -7.09
N ASN A 182 -18.09 2.56 -7.00
CA ASN A 182 -19.23 1.73 -6.61
C ASN A 182 -19.66 2.02 -5.17
N ALA A 183 -18.71 2.11 -4.23
CA ALA A 183 -19.02 2.46 -2.84
C ALA A 183 -19.68 3.85 -2.74
N PHE A 184 -19.19 4.83 -3.51
CA PHE A 184 -19.78 6.16 -3.55
C PHE A 184 -21.19 6.15 -4.14
N SER A 185 -21.43 5.45 -5.26
CA SER A 185 -22.76 5.29 -5.84
C SER A 185 -23.75 4.65 -4.87
N GLN A 186 -23.32 3.63 -4.10
CA GLN A 186 -24.17 3.01 -3.08
C GLN A 186 -24.56 3.99 -1.96
N ILE A 187 -23.64 4.86 -1.54
CA ILE A 187 -23.95 5.93 -0.58
C ILE A 187 -25.00 6.88 -1.17
N LEU A 188 -24.80 7.35 -2.40
CA LEU A 188 -25.75 8.26 -3.06
C LEU A 188 -27.15 7.63 -3.23
N HIS A 189 -27.21 6.33 -3.53
CA HIS A 189 -28.49 5.61 -3.64
C HIS A 189 -29.23 5.51 -2.29
N ARG A 190 -28.51 5.39 -1.17
CA ARG A 190 -29.12 5.34 0.17
C ARG A 190 -29.58 6.71 0.70
N LEU A 191 -29.09 7.80 0.09
CA LEU A 191 -29.46 9.17 0.44
C LEU A 191 -30.67 9.68 -0.34
N ARG A 192 -31.11 8.94 -1.37
CA ARG A 192 -32.35 9.19 -2.12
C ARG A 192 -33.51 8.45 -1.46
#